data_AF-A0A009RQN9-F1
#
_entry.id   AF-A0A009RQN9-F1
#
_cell.length_a   1.000
_cell.length_b   1.000
_cell.length_c   1.000
_cell.angle_alpha   90.00
_cell.angle_beta   90.00
_cell.angle_gamma   90.00
#
_symmetry.space_group_name_H-M   'P 1'
#
loop_
_entity.id
_entity.type
_entity.pdbx_description
1 polymer ?
#
loop_
_entity_poly.entity_id
_entity_poly.type
_entity_poly.pdbx_seq_one_letter_code
_entity_poly.pdbx_strand_id
1 'polypeptide(L)'
;MSLTIDDLILCHCCIYVALGIYEPSEELNDLLYEDANTTIQILGMNSFSKKIENFLPLPNQDNGKQNNENIQLKRNGLLLNAKNHAILYIESRMPMSDVMSHKKECSELPAYAQTPLKNQSDLAFQLVSSSLTIARGSRLSKDFEQIYCKYHVEDNNTKIHSVWDTPNLSSSIGPMTKLSSDELITTKELIKLFTTKNELIQIINLYSNSLTPYIHGHLFSFIAAWTALEMFIVKQFKDFRPEITTIIKGIPELEKLYERIIMKDNERFSLQEKLTAIIAYYHNDLNKSLVHEFNEIKKVRDKFIHNMKGDVRSLPLDSTKQFFLKCIHLYLQKHNKDFTIQKDG
;
A
#
# COMPACT_ATOMS: atom_id res chain seq x y z
N MET A 1 11.55 21.55 -35.92
CA MET A 1 12.00 20.15 -35.79
C MET A 1 10.77 19.28 -35.70
N SER A 2 10.62 18.29 -36.58
CA SER A 2 9.56 17.27 -36.46
C SER A 2 9.96 16.28 -35.36
N LEU A 3 9.13 16.16 -34.32
CA LEU A 3 9.29 15.12 -33.30
C LEU A 3 9.13 13.75 -33.95
N THR A 4 10.08 12.85 -33.73
CA THR A 4 9.94 11.44 -34.11
C THR A 4 9.29 10.66 -32.97
N ILE A 5 8.69 9.50 -33.26
CA ILE A 5 8.09 8.64 -32.22
C ILE A 5 9.12 8.26 -31.15
N ASP A 6 10.39 8.15 -31.54
CA ASP A 6 11.50 7.80 -30.65
C ASP A 6 11.82 8.93 -29.64
N ASP A 7 11.35 10.15 -29.88
CA ASP A 7 11.51 11.30 -28.97
C ASP A 7 10.37 11.43 -27.94
N LEU A 8 9.39 10.53 -27.98
CA LEU A 8 8.20 10.58 -27.13
C LEU A 8 8.24 9.52 -26.04
N ILE A 9 7.85 9.90 -24.83
CA ILE A 9 7.74 9.02 -23.67
C ILE A 9 6.28 8.99 -23.22
N LEU A 10 5.71 7.80 -23.11
CA LEU A 10 4.43 7.60 -22.45
C LEU A 10 4.67 7.51 -20.94
N CYS A 11 3.97 8.35 -20.20
CA CYS A 11 3.95 8.36 -18.75
C CYS A 11 2.59 7.90 -18.23
N HIS A 12 2.60 7.14 -17.14
CA HIS A 12 1.44 6.86 -16.31
C HIS A 12 1.67 7.48 -14.94
N CYS A 13 0.78 8.38 -14.53
CA CYS A 13 0.90 9.18 -13.33
C CYS A 13 -0.27 8.93 -12.39
N CYS A 14 0.03 8.60 -11.13
CA CYS A 14 -0.95 8.46 -10.06
C CYS A 14 -0.59 9.35 -8.88
N ILE A 15 -1.60 9.94 -8.24
CA ILE A 15 -1.42 10.81 -7.09
C ILE A 15 -2.34 10.34 -5.98
N TYR A 16 -1.77 10.07 -4.81
CA TYR A 16 -2.49 9.65 -3.63
C TYR A 16 -2.25 10.62 -2.47
N VAL A 17 -3.31 10.89 -1.72
CA VAL A 17 -3.26 11.62 -0.46
C VAL A 17 -3.06 10.60 0.67
N ALA A 18 -2.03 10.79 1.49
CA ALA A 18 -1.80 9.96 2.68
C ALA A 18 -2.60 10.52 3.87
N LEU A 19 -3.80 9.99 4.11
CA LEU A 19 -4.75 10.57 5.07
C LEU A 19 -4.23 10.61 6.52
N GLY A 20 -3.30 9.72 6.88
CA GLY A 20 -2.71 9.68 8.22
C GLY A 20 -1.53 10.62 8.45
N ILE A 21 -1.07 11.33 7.41
CA ILE A 21 0.05 12.27 7.51
C ILE A 21 -0.52 13.68 7.40
N TYR A 22 -0.42 14.48 8.47
CA TYR A 22 -0.83 15.88 8.45
C TYR A 22 0.36 16.83 8.52
N GLU A 23 0.22 18.02 7.93
CA GLU A 23 1.24 19.09 7.95
C GLU A 23 2.67 18.58 7.66
N PRO A 24 2.90 17.90 6.52
CA PRO A 24 4.27 17.63 6.10
C PRO A 24 5.02 18.95 5.90
N SER A 25 6.35 18.93 6.01
CA SER A 25 7.16 20.07 5.57
C SER A 25 6.75 20.47 4.15
N GLU A 26 6.50 21.76 3.90
CA GLU A 26 6.01 22.21 2.59
C GLU A 26 6.98 21.87 1.45
N GLU A 27 8.29 21.87 1.74
CA GLU A 27 9.36 21.52 0.80
C GLU A 27 9.73 20.03 0.81
N LEU A 28 8.98 19.17 1.54
CA LEU A 28 9.22 17.73 1.52
C LEU A 28 9.23 17.22 0.07
N ASN A 29 10.29 16.51 -0.30
CA ASN A 29 10.48 15.90 -1.61
C ASN A 29 11.45 14.73 -1.47
N ASP A 30 10.92 13.61 -1.00
CA ASP A 30 11.72 12.41 -0.73
C ASP A 30 11.41 11.32 -1.74
N LEU A 31 12.44 10.84 -2.43
CA LEU A 31 12.35 9.64 -3.28
C LEU A 31 12.29 8.40 -2.38
N LEU A 32 11.17 7.67 -2.45
CA LEU A 32 10.93 6.46 -1.66
C LEU A 32 11.27 5.19 -2.45
N TYR A 33 11.00 5.19 -3.75
CA TYR A 33 11.19 4.04 -4.64
C TYR A 33 11.60 4.51 -6.03
N GLU A 34 12.53 3.77 -6.64
CA GLU A 34 12.95 3.94 -8.03
C GLU A 34 13.33 2.57 -8.59
N ASP A 35 12.80 2.26 -9.77
CA ASP A 35 13.27 1.20 -10.65
C ASP A 35 13.48 1.74 -12.07
N ALA A 36 13.74 0.85 -13.04
CA ALA A 36 14.05 1.24 -14.41
C ALA A 36 12.99 2.15 -15.06
N ASN A 37 11.72 2.01 -14.67
CA ASN A 37 10.61 2.70 -15.33
C ASN A 37 9.72 3.48 -14.35
N THR A 38 9.78 3.22 -13.04
CA THR A 38 8.83 3.76 -12.05
C THR A 38 9.54 4.47 -10.92
N THR A 39 9.03 5.64 -10.56
CA THR A 39 9.48 6.40 -9.39
C THR A 39 8.31 6.71 -8.48
N ILE A 40 8.57 6.75 -7.16
CA ILE A 40 7.61 7.21 -6.17
C ILE A 40 8.27 8.21 -5.24
N GLN A 41 7.64 9.38 -5.14
CA GLN A 41 8.06 10.45 -4.25
C GLN A 41 6.98 10.74 -3.22
N ILE A 42 7.40 11.08 -2.01
CA ILE A 42 6.53 11.71 -1.02
C ILE A 42 6.79 13.21 -1.00
N LEU A 43 5.72 13.98 -1.18
CA LEU A 43 5.79 15.42 -1.42
C LEU A 43 5.00 16.20 -0.36
N GLY A 44 5.56 17.35 0.02
CA GLY A 44 4.86 18.44 0.68
C GLY A 44 4.18 19.36 -0.34
N MET A 45 3.44 20.34 0.16
CA MET A 45 2.59 21.21 -0.67
C MET A 45 3.35 21.98 -1.75
N ASN A 46 4.51 22.59 -1.45
CA ASN A 46 5.24 23.40 -2.41
C ASN A 46 5.88 22.52 -3.50
N SER A 47 6.47 21.40 -3.10
CA SER A 47 7.01 20.40 -4.02
C SER A 47 5.92 19.82 -4.93
N PHE A 48 4.74 19.55 -4.37
CA PHE A 48 3.58 19.06 -5.13
C PHE A 48 3.06 20.11 -6.11
N SER A 49 2.94 21.37 -5.71
CA SER A 49 2.52 22.47 -6.59
C SER A 49 3.46 22.61 -7.80
N LYS A 50 4.78 22.59 -7.56
CA LYS A 50 5.80 22.62 -8.62
C LYS A 50 5.65 21.42 -9.57
N LYS A 51 5.41 20.22 -9.04
CA LYS A 51 5.22 19.01 -9.86
C LYS A 51 3.97 19.09 -10.71
N ILE A 52 2.84 19.56 -10.16
CA ILE A 52 1.60 19.70 -10.92
C ILE A 52 1.75 20.70 -12.07
N GLU A 53 2.51 21.78 -11.89
CA GLU A 53 2.73 22.78 -12.94
C GLU A 53 3.41 22.20 -14.18
N ASN A 54 4.18 21.11 -14.04
CA ASN A 54 4.80 20.44 -15.17
C ASN A 54 3.78 19.75 -16.09
N PHE A 55 2.69 19.19 -15.55
CA PHE A 55 1.70 18.41 -16.33
C PHE A 55 0.28 18.99 -16.37
N LEU A 56 0.01 20.01 -15.56
CA LEU A 56 -1.12 20.92 -15.68
C LEU A 56 -0.56 22.33 -15.91
N PRO A 57 0.02 22.61 -17.11
CA PRO A 57 0.64 23.88 -17.39
C PRO A 57 -0.36 25.02 -17.22
N LEU A 58 0.15 26.17 -16.78
CA LEU A 58 -0.62 27.39 -16.65
C LEU A 58 -1.30 27.72 -18.00
N PRO A 59 -2.52 28.27 -17.95
CA PRO A 59 -3.26 28.60 -19.17
C PRO A 59 -2.47 29.55 -20.07
N ASN A 60 -2.14 29.12 -21.27
CA ASN A 60 -1.62 30.00 -22.33
C ASN A 60 -2.78 30.81 -22.95
N GLN A 61 -2.48 32.02 -23.43
CA GLN A 61 -3.46 32.90 -24.07
C GLN A 61 -4.15 32.29 -25.30
N ASP A 62 -3.55 31.25 -25.90
CA ASP A 62 -4.05 30.56 -27.09
C ASP A 62 -5.07 29.43 -26.81
N ASN A 63 -5.20 29.00 -25.55
CA ASN A 63 -6.20 28.02 -25.17
C ASN A 63 -7.55 28.72 -24.92
N GLY A 64 -8.63 28.25 -25.53
CA GLY A 64 -9.96 28.85 -25.35
C GLY A 64 -10.34 29.02 -23.87
N LYS A 65 -10.97 30.13 -23.51
CA LYS A 65 -11.30 30.53 -22.11
C LYS A 65 -11.85 29.39 -21.24
N GLN A 66 -12.74 28.58 -21.80
CA GLN A 66 -13.39 27.47 -21.10
C GLN A 66 -12.44 26.30 -20.78
N ASN A 67 -11.41 26.07 -21.59
CA ASN A 67 -10.38 25.06 -21.33
C ASN A 67 -9.44 25.52 -20.19
N ASN A 68 -9.13 26.81 -20.17
CA ASN A 68 -8.29 27.43 -19.15
C ASN A 68 -8.95 27.42 -17.76
N GLU A 69 -10.24 27.74 -17.68
CA GLU A 69 -11.01 27.65 -16.42
C GLU A 69 -11.06 26.21 -15.88
N ASN A 70 -11.29 25.21 -16.74
CA ASN A 70 -11.31 23.81 -16.34
C ASN A 70 -9.95 23.31 -15.82
N ILE A 71 -8.84 23.73 -16.44
CA ILE A 71 -7.49 23.39 -15.98
C ILE A 71 -7.22 24.02 -14.61
N GLN A 72 -7.59 25.28 -14.41
CA GLN A 72 -7.44 25.96 -13.13
C GLN A 72 -8.29 25.32 -12.03
N LEU A 73 -9.54 24.97 -12.30
CA LEU A 73 -10.42 24.30 -11.34
C LEU A 73 -9.83 22.95 -10.91
N LYS A 74 -9.32 22.15 -11.85
CA LYS A 74 -8.65 20.87 -11.54
C LYS A 74 -7.40 21.06 -10.70
N ARG A 75 -6.54 22.02 -11.08
CA ARG A 75 -5.33 22.36 -10.32
C ARG A 75 -5.69 22.74 -8.88
N ASN A 76 -6.65 23.65 -8.72
CA ASN A 76 -7.08 24.10 -7.40
C ASN A 76 -7.71 22.97 -6.59
N GLY A 77 -8.44 22.04 -7.22
CA GLY A 77 -8.95 20.84 -6.59
C GLY A 77 -7.84 19.94 -6.05
N LEU A 78 -6.83 19.62 -6.87
CA LEU A 78 -5.69 18.80 -6.44
C LEU A 78 -4.92 19.45 -5.29
N LEU A 79 -4.66 20.75 -5.40
CA LEU A 79 -3.97 21.53 -4.36
C LEU A 79 -4.77 21.58 -3.05
N LEU A 80 -6.11 21.67 -3.13
CA LEU A 80 -6.97 21.66 -1.95
C LEU A 80 -6.87 20.32 -1.21
N ASN A 81 -6.84 19.20 -1.93
CA ASN A 81 -6.72 17.87 -1.35
C ASN A 81 -5.34 17.62 -0.73
N ALA A 82 -4.30 18.27 -1.25
CA ALA A 82 -2.93 18.17 -0.74
C ALA A 82 -2.62 19.13 0.41
N LYS A 83 -3.45 20.15 0.64
CA LYS A 83 -3.12 21.30 1.51
C LYS A 83 -2.61 20.89 2.89
N ASN A 84 -3.22 19.86 3.48
CA ASN A 84 -2.91 19.44 4.85
C ASN A 84 -2.22 18.07 4.91
N HIS A 85 -1.94 17.44 3.78
CA HIS A 85 -1.55 16.03 3.74
C HIS A 85 -0.29 15.81 2.92
N ALA A 86 0.47 14.77 3.25
CA ALA A 86 1.54 14.31 2.37
C ALA A 86 0.96 13.65 1.12
N ILE A 87 1.65 13.84 0.00
CA ILE A 87 1.25 13.31 -1.29
C ILE A 87 2.22 12.22 -1.72
N LEU A 88 1.71 11.06 -2.08
CA LEU A 88 2.47 10.07 -2.85
C LEU A 88 2.25 10.34 -4.34
N TYR A 89 3.32 10.77 -5.01
CA TYR A 89 3.38 10.97 -6.45
C TYR A 89 4.08 9.76 -7.08
N ILE A 90 3.37 9.05 -7.96
CA ILE A 90 3.88 7.88 -8.67
C ILE A 90 3.91 8.19 -10.16
N GLU A 91 5.03 7.86 -10.79
CA GLU A 91 5.21 8.04 -12.22
C GLU A 91 5.92 6.83 -12.82
N SER A 92 5.28 6.16 -13.78
CA SER A 92 5.88 5.12 -14.60
C SER A 92 6.07 5.62 -16.03
N ARG A 93 7.20 5.33 -16.68
CA ARG A 93 7.60 5.87 -17.99
C ARG A 93 8.00 4.76 -18.95
N MET A 94 7.68 4.93 -20.22
CA MET A 94 8.06 4.00 -21.31
C MET A 94 8.25 4.74 -22.62
N PRO A 95 9.34 4.51 -23.37
CA PRO A 95 9.51 5.05 -24.72
C PRO A 95 8.34 4.66 -25.63
N MET A 96 7.87 5.59 -26.48
CA MET A 96 6.70 5.34 -27.33
C MET A 96 6.98 4.24 -28.38
N SER A 97 8.24 4.07 -28.79
CA SER A 97 8.68 2.93 -29.62
C SER A 97 8.33 1.58 -28.98
N ASP A 98 8.58 1.43 -27.68
CA ASP A 98 8.24 0.24 -26.90
C ASP A 98 6.72 0.13 -26.67
N VAL A 99 6.00 1.24 -26.51
CA VAL A 99 4.53 1.21 -26.41
C VAL A 99 3.91 0.60 -27.67
N MET A 100 4.43 0.96 -28.84
CA MET A 100 3.92 0.47 -30.11
C MET A 100 4.16 -1.03 -30.29
N SER A 101 5.22 -1.60 -29.69
CA SER A 101 5.47 -3.05 -29.71
C SER A 101 4.48 -3.85 -28.88
N HIS A 102 3.79 -3.22 -27.93
CA HIS A 102 2.76 -3.87 -27.09
C HIS A 102 1.38 -3.92 -27.75
N LYS A 103 1.20 -3.25 -28.90
CA LYS A 103 -0.08 -3.23 -29.61
C LYS A 103 -0.39 -4.61 -30.19
N LYS A 104 -1.36 -5.32 -29.61
CA LYS A 104 -1.89 -6.56 -30.18
C LYS A 104 -2.85 -6.26 -31.32
N GLU A 105 -2.59 -6.86 -32.48
CA GLU A 105 -3.56 -6.93 -33.57
C GLU A 105 -4.84 -7.61 -33.03
N CYS A 106 -6.00 -6.98 -33.22
CA CYS A 106 -7.33 -7.38 -32.71
C CYS A 106 -7.68 -7.03 -31.25
N SER A 107 -6.91 -6.22 -30.53
CA SER A 107 -7.37 -5.69 -29.23
C SER A 107 -8.24 -4.43 -29.39
N GLU A 108 -9.36 -4.36 -28.66
CA GLU A 108 -10.17 -3.14 -28.54
C GLU A 108 -9.50 -2.07 -27.65
N LEU A 109 -8.49 -2.45 -26.88
CA LEU A 109 -7.76 -1.52 -26.02
C LEU A 109 -6.70 -0.75 -26.83
N PRO A 110 -6.51 0.55 -26.56
CA PRO A 110 -5.43 1.30 -27.18
C PRO A 110 -4.06 0.79 -26.71
N ALA A 111 -3.02 0.97 -27.53
CA ALA A 111 -1.67 0.46 -27.25
C ALA A 111 -1.14 0.88 -25.87
N TYR A 112 -1.36 2.14 -25.46
CA TYR A 112 -0.96 2.65 -24.15
C TYR A 112 -1.59 1.87 -22.98
N ALA A 113 -2.84 1.41 -23.12
CA ALA A 113 -3.54 0.67 -22.08
C ALA A 113 -3.14 -0.81 -22.02
N GLN A 114 -2.45 -1.30 -23.06
CA GLN A 114 -1.87 -2.64 -23.10
C GLN A 114 -0.46 -2.69 -22.52
N THR A 115 0.16 -1.54 -22.23
CA THR A 115 1.48 -1.46 -21.61
C THR A 115 1.45 -1.92 -20.16
N PRO A 116 2.60 -2.37 -19.60
CA PRO A 116 2.69 -2.73 -18.18
C PRO A 116 2.70 -1.51 -17.24
N LEU A 117 2.68 -0.28 -17.74
CA LEU A 117 2.90 0.95 -16.96
C LEU A 117 1.95 1.07 -15.76
N LYS A 118 0.64 0.87 -15.97
CA LYS A 118 -0.32 0.92 -14.87
C LYS A 118 -0.04 -0.16 -13.83
N ASN A 119 0.21 -1.39 -14.27
CA ASN A 119 0.51 -2.48 -13.34
C ASN A 119 1.81 -2.21 -12.57
N GLN A 120 2.81 -1.59 -13.19
CA GLN A 120 4.05 -1.17 -12.54
C GLN A 120 3.79 -0.09 -11.48
N SER A 121 3.01 0.95 -11.81
CA SER A 121 2.60 1.98 -10.86
C SER A 121 1.81 1.39 -9.69
N ASP A 122 0.86 0.48 -9.95
CA ASP A 122 0.04 -0.17 -8.93
C ASP A 122 0.89 -1.03 -7.98
N LEU A 123 1.83 -1.83 -8.51
CA LEU A 123 2.75 -2.64 -7.70
C LEU A 123 3.71 -1.78 -6.87
N ALA A 124 4.25 -0.71 -7.45
CA ALA A 124 5.13 0.20 -6.75
C ALA A 124 4.36 0.93 -5.63
N PHE A 125 3.14 1.39 -5.91
CA PHE A 125 2.26 1.96 -4.88
C PHE A 125 1.99 0.96 -3.77
N GLN A 126 1.72 -0.31 -4.10
CA GLN A 126 1.42 -1.34 -3.11
C GLN A 126 2.57 -1.56 -2.12
N LEU A 127 3.79 -1.61 -2.66
CA LEU A 127 5.01 -1.73 -1.90
C LEU A 127 5.24 -0.51 -1.00
N VAL A 128 5.16 0.70 -1.55
CA VAL A 128 5.45 1.95 -0.82
C VAL A 128 4.39 2.25 0.23
N SER A 129 3.09 2.18 -0.11
CA SER A 129 2.00 2.46 0.82
C SER A 129 2.01 1.54 2.04
N SER A 130 2.27 0.24 1.84
CA SER A 130 2.40 -0.73 2.93
C SER A 130 3.64 -0.47 3.77
N SER A 131 4.79 -0.23 3.14
CA SER A 131 6.05 0.03 3.84
C SER A 131 5.94 1.28 4.70
N LEU A 132 5.36 2.35 4.16
CA LEU A 132 5.09 3.59 4.88
C LEU A 132 4.14 3.34 6.05
N THR A 133 3.04 2.61 5.83
CA THR A 133 2.08 2.27 6.90
C THR A 133 2.73 1.43 8.01
N ILE A 134 3.59 0.48 7.66
CA ILE A 134 4.32 -0.36 8.62
C ILE A 134 5.34 0.49 9.40
N ALA A 135 6.06 1.41 8.74
CA ALA A 135 6.99 2.30 9.42
C ALA A 135 6.28 3.23 10.43
N ARG A 136 5.09 3.72 10.08
CA ARG A 136 4.28 4.64 10.92
C ARG A 136 3.58 3.97 12.10
N GLY A 137 3.28 2.69 11.99
CA GLY A 137 2.69 1.90 13.08
C GLY A 137 1.17 2.03 13.27
N SER A 138 0.70 1.57 14.43
CA SER A 138 -0.67 1.03 14.56
C SER A 138 -1.77 2.06 14.81
N ARG A 139 -1.44 3.24 15.36
CA ARG A 139 -2.43 4.21 15.89
C ARG A 139 -2.94 5.23 14.87
N LEU A 140 -2.38 5.28 13.67
CA LEU A 140 -2.66 6.33 12.69
C LEU A 140 -3.60 5.84 11.58
N SER A 141 -4.23 6.78 10.88
CA SER A 141 -4.93 6.50 9.63
C SER A 141 -3.94 5.89 8.63
N LYS A 142 -4.37 4.82 7.98
CA LYS A 142 -3.55 3.98 7.10
C LYS A 142 -3.97 4.14 5.64
N ASP A 143 -5.00 4.95 5.42
CA ASP A 143 -5.71 4.98 4.17
C ASP A 143 -5.09 6.01 3.23
N PHE A 144 -5.13 5.65 1.96
CA PHE A 144 -4.69 6.48 0.86
C PHE A 144 -5.87 6.72 -0.08
N GLU A 145 -6.03 7.97 -0.50
CA GLU A 145 -7.05 8.32 -1.49
C GLU A 145 -6.40 8.75 -2.79
N GLN A 146 -6.76 8.06 -3.88
CA GLN A 146 -6.30 8.42 -5.21
C GLN A 146 -7.08 9.63 -5.71
N ILE A 147 -6.38 10.75 -5.91
CA ILE A 147 -6.96 12.01 -6.40
C ILE A 147 -6.69 12.25 -7.88
N TYR A 148 -5.79 11.47 -8.48
CA TYR A 148 -5.44 11.55 -9.89
C TYR A 148 -4.84 10.23 -10.39
N CYS A 149 -5.19 9.83 -11.61
CA CYS A 149 -4.64 8.66 -12.29
C CYS A 149 -4.79 8.80 -13.81
N LYS A 150 -3.70 8.99 -14.55
CA LYS A 150 -3.74 9.23 -16.00
C LYS A 150 -2.51 8.77 -16.76
N TYR A 151 -2.71 8.60 -18.06
CA TYR A 151 -1.63 8.57 -19.03
C TYR A 151 -1.43 9.94 -19.66
N HIS A 152 -0.16 10.29 -19.89
CA HIS A 152 0.22 11.47 -20.65
C HIS A 152 1.46 11.18 -21.49
N VAL A 153 1.66 11.92 -22.57
CA VAL A 153 2.85 11.80 -23.42
C VAL A 153 3.72 13.03 -23.22
N GLU A 154 5.00 12.82 -22.92
CA GLU A 154 6.02 13.86 -22.86
C GLU A 154 6.87 13.79 -24.13
N ASP A 155 7.20 14.95 -24.71
CA ASP A 155 8.31 15.06 -25.66
C ASP A 155 9.62 15.38 -24.92
N ASN A 156 10.76 15.23 -25.60
CA ASN A 156 12.08 15.64 -25.09
C ASN A 156 12.16 17.13 -24.67
N ASN A 157 11.12 17.94 -24.95
CA ASN A 157 10.96 19.35 -24.57
C ASN A 157 9.81 19.58 -23.57
N THR A 158 9.35 18.55 -22.84
CA THR A 158 8.35 18.57 -21.75
C THR A 158 6.90 18.99 -22.12
N LYS A 159 6.50 18.99 -23.40
CA LYS A 159 5.10 19.26 -23.76
C LYS A 159 4.22 18.03 -23.58
N ILE A 160 3.08 18.25 -22.92
CA ILE A 160 2.15 17.20 -22.51
C ILE A 160 0.86 17.21 -23.33
N HIS A 161 0.51 16.03 -23.84
CA HIS A 161 -0.78 15.76 -24.50
C HIS A 161 -1.61 14.79 -23.64
N SER A 162 -2.84 15.16 -23.26
CA SER A 162 -3.60 14.48 -22.17
C SER A 162 -5.08 14.19 -22.48
N VAL A 163 -5.61 13.08 -21.94
CA VAL A 163 -7.05 12.71 -21.88
C VAL A 163 -7.49 12.59 -20.41
N TRP A 164 -8.72 13.00 -20.07
CA TRP A 164 -9.08 13.33 -18.69
C TRP A 164 -10.24 12.53 -18.06
N ASP A 165 -10.05 12.01 -16.84
CA ASP A 165 -11.08 11.82 -15.80
C ASP A 165 -10.54 12.12 -14.38
N THR A 166 -11.42 12.54 -13.46
CA THR A 166 -11.09 12.85 -12.06
C THR A 166 -12.14 12.22 -11.15
N PRO A 167 -11.77 11.38 -10.17
CA PRO A 167 -12.68 10.97 -9.12
C PRO A 167 -12.75 12.02 -7.99
N ASN A 168 -13.94 12.17 -7.39
CA ASN A 168 -14.16 12.95 -6.17
C ASN A 168 -13.59 12.20 -4.95
N LEU A 169 -13.36 12.87 -3.82
CA LEU A 169 -12.84 12.26 -2.59
C LEU A 169 -13.97 11.83 -1.65
N SER A 170 -13.66 10.90 -0.74
CA SER A 170 -14.51 10.60 0.41
C SER A 170 -13.87 11.07 1.71
N SER A 171 -14.70 11.47 2.67
CA SER A 171 -14.23 12.02 3.95
C SER A 171 -14.33 10.97 5.05
N SER A 172 -13.30 10.16 5.25
CA SER A 172 -13.10 9.50 6.55
C SER A 172 -11.70 9.78 7.08
N ILE A 173 -11.62 10.74 8.01
CA ILE A 173 -10.37 11.16 8.63
C ILE A 173 -10.18 10.36 9.92
N GLY A 174 -9.29 9.37 9.88
CA GLY A 174 -8.75 8.74 11.08
C GLY A 174 -7.72 9.66 11.79
N PRO A 175 -7.15 9.24 12.93
CA PRO A 175 -6.09 9.99 13.61
C PRO A 175 -4.87 10.21 12.70
N MET A 176 -4.22 11.37 12.83
CA MET A 176 -3.13 11.80 11.94
C MET A 176 -1.92 12.25 12.77
N THR A 177 -0.70 12.14 12.22
CA THR A 177 0.54 12.72 12.79
C THR A 177 1.42 13.37 11.73
N LYS A 178 2.35 14.23 12.17
CA LYS A 178 3.46 14.68 11.33
C LYS A 178 4.33 13.50 10.92
N LEU A 179 4.98 13.64 9.77
CA LEU A 179 5.94 12.67 9.28
C LEU A 179 7.34 12.99 9.83
N SER A 180 7.96 11.99 10.45
CA SER A 180 9.33 12.05 10.95
C SER A 180 10.33 11.56 9.91
N SER A 181 11.57 12.01 10.02
CA SER A 181 12.68 11.53 9.18
C SER A 181 12.96 10.04 9.40
N ASP A 182 12.80 9.55 10.63
CA ASP A 182 12.99 8.13 10.96
C ASP A 182 11.97 7.25 10.23
N GLU A 183 10.69 7.63 10.20
CA GLU A 183 9.66 6.91 9.43
C GLU A 183 10.01 6.81 7.94
N LEU A 184 10.60 7.86 7.37
CA LEU A 184 11.05 7.86 5.97
C LEU A 184 12.23 6.93 5.74
N ILE A 185 13.21 6.92 6.64
CA ILE A 185 14.37 6.02 6.59
C ILE A 185 13.87 4.57 6.69
N THR A 186 13.07 4.26 7.71
CA THR A 186 12.46 2.95 7.91
C THR A 186 11.62 2.50 6.71
N THR A 187 10.87 3.42 6.09
CA THR A 187 10.11 3.12 4.86
C THR A 187 11.03 2.66 3.73
N LYS A 188 12.15 3.36 3.48
CA LYS A 188 13.13 3.00 2.45
C LYS A 188 13.80 1.65 2.74
N GLU A 189 14.07 1.35 4.00
CA GLU A 189 14.61 0.05 4.43
C GLU A 189 13.62 -1.09 4.22
N LEU A 190 12.35 -0.88 4.57
CA LEU A 190 11.27 -1.86 4.35
C LEU A 190 11.05 -2.14 2.87
N ILE A 191 11.08 -1.11 2.02
CA ILE A 191 11.00 -1.25 0.57
C ILE A 191 12.11 -2.20 0.08
N LYS A 192 13.37 -1.96 0.47
CA LYS A 192 14.51 -2.82 0.11
C LYS A 192 14.34 -4.25 0.63
N LEU A 193 13.83 -4.40 1.85
CA LEU A 193 13.60 -5.70 2.47
C LEU A 193 12.55 -6.50 1.68
N PHE A 194 11.42 -5.88 1.35
CA PHE A 194 10.30 -6.55 0.67
C PHE A 194 10.57 -6.83 -0.80
N THR A 195 11.37 -6.00 -1.49
CA THR A 195 11.84 -6.30 -2.85
C THR A 195 12.83 -7.46 -2.88
N THR A 196 13.69 -7.57 -1.87
CA THR A 196 14.66 -8.68 -1.78
C THR A 196 13.98 -9.98 -1.35
N LYS A 197 12.98 -9.91 -0.46
CA LYS A 197 12.21 -11.06 0.02
C LYS A 197 10.91 -11.21 -0.76
N ASN A 198 10.99 -11.75 -1.98
CA ASN A 198 9.85 -12.10 -2.85
C ASN A 198 8.72 -12.84 -2.12
N GLU A 199 9.07 -13.54 -1.06
CA GLU A 199 8.18 -14.31 -0.23
C GLU A 199 7.13 -13.50 0.57
N LEU A 200 7.42 -12.26 0.92
CA LEU A 200 6.50 -11.36 1.64
C LEU A 200 5.74 -10.45 0.70
N ILE A 201 6.22 -10.22 -0.53
CA ILE A 201 5.67 -9.21 -1.43
C ILE A 201 4.18 -9.42 -1.73
N GLN A 202 3.74 -10.68 -1.88
CA GLN A 202 2.34 -10.99 -2.13
C GLN A 202 1.45 -10.62 -0.92
N ILE A 203 1.94 -10.87 0.29
CA ILE A 203 1.24 -10.52 1.54
C ILE A 203 1.14 -9.00 1.66
N ILE A 204 2.24 -8.29 1.37
CA ILE A 204 2.31 -6.83 1.38
C ILE A 204 1.37 -6.22 0.34
N ASN A 205 1.31 -6.76 -0.88
CA ASN A 205 0.42 -6.26 -1.92
C ASN A 205 -1.06 -6.42 -1.55
N LEU A 206 -1.42 -7.57 -0.95
CA LEU A 206 -2.77 -7.76 -0.41
C LEU A 206 -3.08 -6.80 0.73
N TYR A 207 -2.11 -6.53 1.62
CA TYR A 207 -2.29 -5.55 2.68
C TYR A 207 -2.52 -4.14 2.12
N SER A 208 -1.76 -3.71 1.11
CA SER A 208 -1.95 -2.41 0.46
C SER A 208 -3.35 -2.23 -0.13
N ASN A 209 -3.91 -3.28 -0.75
CA ASN A 209 -5.27 -3.23 -1.28
C ASN A 209 -6.34 -2.96 -0.20
N SER A 210 -6.01 -3.19 1.08
CA SER A 210 -6.89 -2.80 2.19
C SER A 210 -6.83 -1.31 2.51
N LEU A 211 -5.75 -0.63 2.12
CA LEU A 211 -5.45 0.77 2.43
C LEU A 211 -6.17 1.76 1.48
N THR A 212 -6.91 1.26 0.50
CA THR A 212 -7.67 2.09 -0.46
C THR A 212 -9.17 1.76 -0.44
N PRO A 213 -9.84 1.80 0.74
CA PRO A 213 -11.25 1.42 0.86
C PRO A 213 -12.20 2.28 0.04
N TYR A 214 -11.80 3.48 -0.32
CA TYR A 214 -12.53 4.33 -1.24
C TYR A 214 -12.64 3.74 -2.66
N ILE A 215 -11.56 3.13 -3.16
CA ILE A 215 -11.51 2.59 -4.53
C ILE A 215 -12.29 1.28 -4.64
N HIS A 216 -12.11 0.39 -3.67
CA HIS A 216 -12.62 -0.98 -3.77
C HIS A 216 -13.83 -1.27 -2.88
N GLY A 217 -14.18 -0.33 -2.00
CA GLY A 217 -15.20 -0.53 -0.98
C GLY A 217 -14.69 -1.26 0.27
N HIS A 218 -15.46 -1.15 1.35
CA HIS A 218 -15.12 -1.70 2.66
C HIS A 218 -15.01 -3.22 2.67
N LEU A 219 -15.91 -3.93 1.97
CA LEU A 219 -15.89 -5.40 1.90
C LEU A 219 -14.60 -5.93 1.28
N PHE A 220 -14.22 -5.40 0.12
CA PHE A 220 -13.02 -5.82 -0.58
C PHE A 220 -11.78 -5.54 0.27
N SER A 221 -11.72 -4.34 0.86
CA SER A 221 -10.60 -3.94 1.71
C SER A 221 -10.46 -4.83 2.95
N PHE A 222 -11.58 -5.24 3.55
CA PHE A 222 -11.60 -6.18 4.66
C PHE A 222 -11.10 -7.56 4.24
N ILE A 223 -11.59 -8.08 3.10
CA ILE A 223 -11.13 -9.36 2.56
C ILE A 223 -9.63 -9.31 2.27
N ALA A 224 -9.12 -8.21 1.71
CA ALA A 224 -7.71 -8.02 1.42
C ALA A 224 -6.86 -8.03 2.71
N ALA A 225 -7.25 -7.28 3.73
CA ALA A 225 -6.58 -7.26 5.04
C ALA A 225 -6.60 -8.65 5.72
N TRP A 226 -7.75 -9.32 5.73
CA TRP A 226 -7.88 -10.66 6.30
C TRP A 226 -7.03 -11.68 5.56
N THR A 227 -7.03 -11.65 4.23
CA THR A 227 -6.25 -12.59 3.39
C THR A 227 -4.76 -12.38 3.60
N ALA A 228 -4.29 -11.12 3.69
CA ALA A 228 -2.90 -10.82 4.03
C ALA A 228 -2.51 -11.41 5.40
N LEU A 229 -3.36 -11.25 6.42
CA LEU A 229 -3.16 -11.82 7.75
C LEU A 229 -3.13 -13.35 7.73
N GLU A 230 -4.08 -13.98 7.05
CA GLU A 230 -4.17 -15.44 6.94
C GLU A 230 -2.94 -16.02 6.23
N MET A 231 -2.56 -15.45 5.08
CA MET A 231 -1.36 -15.86 4.34
C MET A 231 -0.10 -15.68 5.18
N PHE A 232 0.02 -14.57 5.90
CA PHE A 232 1.13 -14.33 6.82
C PHE A 232 1.20 -15.42 7.89
N ILE A 233 0.13 -15.67 8.63
CA ILE A 233 0.07 -16.69 9.68
C ILE A 233 0.42 -18.08 9.13
N VAL A 234 -0.19 -18.48 8.01
CA VAL A 234 0.05 -19.80 7.42
C VAL A 234 1.51 -19.95 7.01
N LYS A 235 2.08 -18.91 6.42
CA LYS A 235 3.47 -18.90 5.96
C LYS A 235 4.46 -18.94 7.11
N GLN A 236 4.33 -18.03 8.09
CA GLN A 236 5.24 -17.99 9.24
C GLN A 236 5.20 -19.28 10.06
N PHE A 237 4.02 -19.91 10.19
CA PHE A 237 3.90 -21.19 10.88
C PHE A 237 4.64 -22.30 10.15
N LYS A 238 4.59 -22.31 8.81
CA LYS A 238 5.29 -23.29 7.99
C LYS A 238 6.80 -23.09 8.07
N ASP A 239 7.25 -21.85 7.93
CA ASP A 239 8.68 -21.52 7.80
C ASP A 239 9.42 -21.68 9.13
N PHE A 240 8.75 -21.38 10.26
CA PHE A 240 9.35 -21.46 11.60
C PHE A 240 8.85 -22.63 12.45
N ARG A 241 8.24 -23.65 11.84
CA ARG A 241 7.69 -24.80 12.59
C ARG A 241 8.73 -25.46 13.52
N PRO A 242 9.99 -25.70 13.10
CA PRO A 242 10.99 -26.32 13.98
C PRO A 242 11.29 -25.47 15.22
N GLU A 243 11.45 -24.16 15.05
CA GLU A 243 11.75 -23.23 16.14
C GLU A 243 10.53 -23.02 17.03
N ILE A 244 9.34 -22.90 16.46
CA ILE A 244 8.07 -22.87 17.18
C ILE A 244 7.97 -24.08 18.11
N THR A 245 8.20 -25.29 17.58
CA THR A 245 8.12 -26.54 18.36
C THR A 245 9.07 -26.53 19.54
N THR A 246 10.27 -25.97 19.36
CA THR A 246 11.27 -25.85 20.42
C THR A 246 10.84 -24.85 21.50
N ILE A 247 10.28 -23.71 21.10
CA ILE A 247 9.86 -22.64 22.04
C ILE A 247 8.62 -23.02 22.83
N ILE A 248 7.61 -23.62 22.19
CA ILE A 248 6.37 -23.96 22.89
C ILE A 248 6.52 -25.17 23.82
N LYS A 249 7.63 -25.92 23.69
CA LYS A 249 7.95 -27.04 24.57
C LYS A 249 8.08 -26.54 26.01
N GLY A 250 7.20 -27.03 26.87
CA GLY A 250 7.20 -26.67 28.29
C GLY A 250 6.36 -25.43 28.66
N ILE A 251 5.64 -24.83 27.70
CA ILE A 251 4.57 -23.87 28.01
C ILE A 251 3.30 -24.67 28.37
N PRO A 252 2.85 -24.69 29.64
CA PRO A 252 1.77 -25.59 30.09
C PRO A 252 0.47 -25.41 29.30
N GLU A 253 0.09 -24.18 28.98
CA GLU A 253 -1.12 -23.90 28.20
C GLU A 253 -1.07 -24.39 26.76
N LEU A 254 0.11 -24.70 26.23
CA LEU A 254 0.33 -25.13 24.85
C LEU A 254 0.73 -26.61 24.74
N GLU A 255 0.76 -27.37 25.84
CA GLU A 255 1.20 -28.76 25.85
C GLU A 255 0.44 -29.63 24.84
N LYS A 256 -0.90 -29.50 24.78
CA LYS A 256 -1.73 -30.21 23.79
C LYS A 256 -1.40 -29.82 22.34
N LEU A 257 -1.08 -28.55 22.10
CA LEU A 257 -0.70 -28.08 20.76
C LEU A 257 0.70 -28.58 20.39
N TYR A 258 1.63 -28.57 21.33
CA TYR A 258 2.98 -29.12 21.19
C TYR A 258 2.95 -30.62 20.87
N GLU A 259 2.20 -31.43 21.63
CA GLU A 259 2.02 -32.85 21.37
C GLU A 259 1.52 -33.10 19.94
N ARG A 260 0.50 -32.35 19.50
CA ARG A 260 -0.03 -32.46 18.14
C ARG A 260 0.97 -32.07 17.06
N ILE A 261 1.79 -31.05 17.30
CA ILE A 261 2.83 -30.61 16.36
C ILE A 261 3.89 -31.70 16.15
N ILE A 262 4.27 -32.44 17.20
CA ILE A 262 5.28 -33.50 17.15
C ILE A 262 4.71 -34.82 16.64
N MET A 263 3.49 -35.19 17.04
CA MET A 263 2.98 -36.54 16.80
C MET A 263 2.55 -36.79 15.34
N LYS A 264 2.24 -35.76 14.55
CA LYS A 264 1.70 -35.97 13.19
C LYS A 264 2.14 -34.92 12.19
N ASP A 265 2.83 -35.38 11.14
CA ASP A 265 3.23 -34.53 10.02
C ASP A 265 2.07 -34.06 9.12
N ASN A 266 0.92 -34.74 9.17
CA ASN A 266 -0.21 -34.53 8.25
C ASN A 266 -1.48 -33.92 8.90
N GLU A 267 -1.44 -33.45 10.15
CA GLU A 267 -2.62 -32.81 10.75
C GLU A 267 -2.85 -31.39 10.24
N ARG A 268 -4.12 -31.09 9.92
CA ARG A 268 -4.57 -29.73 9.59
C ARG A 268 -4.70 -28.91 10.87
N PHE A 269 -3.74 -28.03 11.14
CA PHE A 269 -3.86 -27.00 12.17
C PHE A 269 -4.85 -25.92 11.74
N SER A 270 -5.76 -25.55 12.63
CA SER A 270 -6.63 -24.38 12.46
C SER A 270 -5.81 -23.09 12.43
N LEU A 271 -6.38 -22.03 11.84
CA LEU A 271 -5.69 -20.74 11.77
C LEU A 271 -5.38 -20.16 13.16
N GLN A 272 -6.28 -20.36 14.13
CA GLN A 272 -6.08 -19.94 15.52
C GLN A 272 -4.91 -20.67 16.18
N GLU A 273 -4.77 -21.98 15.96
CA GLU A 273 -3.64 -22.76 16.50
C GLU A 273 -2.31 -22.30 15.92
N LYS A 274 -2.26 -22.09 14.60
CA LYS A 274 -1.07 -21.56 13.91
C LYS A 274 -0.67 -20.21 14.50
N LEU A 275 -1.63 -19.30 14.65
CA LEU A 275 -1.39 -17.99 15.24
C LEU A 275 -0.92 -18.10 16.70
N THR A 276 -1.58 -18.92 17.51
CA THR A 276 -1.23 -19.11 18.93
C THR A 276 0.22 -19.56 19.07
N ALA A 277 0.65 -20.52 18.24
CA ALA A 277 2.03 -21.00 18.21
C ALA A 277 3.03 -19.92 17.75
N ILE A 278 2.67 -19.12 16.74
CA ILE A 278 3.49 -18.00 16.24
C ILE A 278 3.64 -16.91 17.31
N ILE A 279 2.56 -16.53 18.00
CA ILE A 279 2.60 -15.53 19.07
C ILE A 279 3.50 -16.02 20.20
N ALA A 280 3.36 -17.28 20.61
CA ALA A 280 4.22 -17.89 21.61
C ALA A 280 5.69 -17.89 21.18
N TYR A 281 5.94 -18.18 19.90
CA TYR A 281 7.27 -18.05 19.32
C TYR A 281 7.80 -16.62 19.43
N TYR A 282 7.05 -15.58 19.06
CA TYR A 282 7.56 -14.21 19.12
C TYR A 282 7.85 -13.71 20.54
N HIS A 283 7.03 -14.09 21.52
CA HIS A 283 7.17 -13.62 22.91
C HIS A 283 7.95 -14.56 23.84
N ASN A 284 8.30 -15.77 23.39
CA ASN A 284 8.76 -16.88 24.23
C ASN A 284 7.77 -17.22 25.38
N ASP A 285 6.50 -16.84 25.23
CA ASP A 285 5.39 -17.13 26.16
C ASP A 285 4.04 -16.86 25.46
N LEU A 286 2.93 -17.38 26.01
CA LEU A 286 1.60 -17.20 25.48
C LEU A 286 1.02 -15.80 25.80
N ASN A 287 0.96 -14.93 24.81
CA ASN A 287 0.22 -13.68 24.90
C ASN A 287 -1.29 -13.89 24.63
N LYS A 288 -2.04 -14.18 25.70
CA LYS A 288 -3.50 -14.44 25.64
C LYS A 288 -4.30 -13.26 25.11
N SER A 289 -3.84 -12.02 25.31
CA SER A 289 -4.53 -10.81 24.84
C SER A 289 -4.53 -10.73 23.31
N LEU A 290 -3.40 -10.98 22.65
CA LEU A 290 -3.32 -11.00 21.19
C LEU A 290 -4.15 -12.14 20.59
N VAL A 291 -4.14 -13.32 21.22
CA VAL A 291 -4.98 -14.46 20.78
C VAL A 291 -6.47 -14.12 20.89
N HIS A 292 -6.87 -13.43 21.96
CA HIS A 292 -8.25 -12.98 22.14
C HIS A 292 -8.66 -11.95 21.08
N GLU A 293 -7.82 -10.95 20.80
CA GLU A 293 -8.06 -9.93 19.77
C GLU A 293 -8.30 -10.57 18.38
N PHE A 294 -7.46 -11.54 18.01
CA PHE A 294 -7.66 -12.31 16.77
C PHE A 294 -9.00 -13.06 16.73
N ASN A 295 -9.37 -13.70 17.84
CA ASN A 295 -10.59 -14.49 17.92
C ASN A 295 -11.84 -13.61 17.76
N GLU A 296 -11.84 -12.39 18.28
CA GLU A 296 -12.94 -11.45 18.08
C GLU A 296 -13.07 -11.03 16.61
N ILE A 297 -11.96 -10.73 15.93
CA ILE A 297 -11.96 -10.43 14.49
C ILE A 297 -12.49 -11.64 13.70
N LYS A 298 -11.96 -12.83 13.97
CA LYS A 298 -12.35 -14.08 13.29
C LYS A 298 -13.84 -14.39 13.50
N LYS A 299 -14.37 -14.18 14.70
CA LYS A 299 -15.77 -14.42 15.04
C LYS A 299 -16.71 -13.53 14.22
N VAL A 300 -16.39 -12.24 14.07
CA VAL A 300 -17.19 -11.32 13.23
C VAL A 300 -17.11 -11.74 11.76
N ARG A 301 -15.91 -12.06 11.26
CA ARG A 301 -15.66 -12.56 9.90
C ARG A 301 -16.50 -13.80 9.59
N ASP A 302 -16.42 -14.81 10.46
CA ASP A 302 -17.11 -16.09 10.26
C ASP A 302 -18.63 -15.88 10.30
N LYS A 303 -19.14 -15.08 11.25
CA LYS A 303 -20.56 -14.75 11.34
C LYS A 303 -21.07 -14.07 10.07
N PHE A 304 -20.29 -13.13 9.52
CA PHE A 304 -20.65 -12.43 8.28
C PHE A 304 -20.64 -13.39 7.08
N ILE A 305 -19.57 -14.16 6.87
CA ILE A 305 -19.42 -15.03 5.69
C ILE A 305 -20.42 -16.19 5.71
N HIS A 306 -20.68 -16.80 6.87
CA HIS A 306 -21.61 -17.92 6.95
C HIS A 306 -23.07 -17.52 6.71
N ASN A 307 -23.46 -16.32 7.11
CA ASN A 307 -24.85 -15.90 7.02
C ASN A 307 -25.10 -14.93 5.87
N MET A 308 -24.06 -14.32 5.29
CA MET A 308 -24.14 -13.16 4.37
C MET A 308 -25.15 -12.11 4.85
N LYS A 309 -25.30 -11.98 6.17
CA LYS A 309 -26.26 -11.12 6.85
C LYS A 309 -25.51 -10.15 7.76
N GLY A 310 -25.90 -8.89 7.70
CA GLY A 310 -25.29 -7.79 8.45
C GLY A 310 -24.86 -6.67 7.53
N ASP A 311 -24.50 -5.53 8.12
CA ASP A 311 -23.94 -4.40 7.39
C ASP A 311 -22.47 -4.68 7.04
N VAL A 312 -22.09 -4.50 5.78
CA VAL A 312 -20.69 -4.58 5.33
C VAL A 312 -19.80 -3.66 6.18
N ARG A 313 -20.29 -2.49 6.57
CA ARG A 313 -19.54 -1.53 7.41
C ARG A 313 -19.24 -2.04 8.82
N SER A 314 -19.94 -3.09 9.27
CA SER A 314 -19.68 -3.73 10.57
C SER A 314 -18.49 -4.69 10.55
N LEU A 315 -17.93 -4.99 9.37
CA LEU A 315 -16.70 -5.78 9.26
C LEU A 315 -15.52 -5.01 9.88
N PRO A 316 -14.69 -5.66 10.73
CA PRO A 316 -13.66 -4.99 11.51
C PRO A 316 -12.39 -4.72 10.67
N LEU A 317 -12.51 -3.90 9.63
CA LEU A 317 -11.41 -3.54 8.72
C LEU A 317 -10.21 -2.98 9.48
N ASP A 318 -10.41 -1.94 10.29
CA ASP A 318 -9.32 -1.27 11.00
C ASP A 318 -8.65 -2.17 12.03
N SER A 319 -9.44 -2.93 12.79
CA SER A 319 -8.90 -3.91 13.74
C SER A 319 -8.08 -4.98 13.02
N THR A 320 -8.52 -5.42 11.83
CA THR A 320 -7.77 -6.41 11.03
C THR A 320 -6.47 -5.82 10.49
N LYS A 321 -6.50 -4.58 9.99
CA LYS A 321 -5.30 -3.85 9.56
C LYS A 321 -4.31 -3.68 10.71
N GLN A 322 -4.80 -3.28 11.88
CA GLN A 322 -3.97 -3.10 13.08
C GLN A 322 -3.38 -4.42 13.58
N PHE A 323 -4.15 -5.50 13.58
CA PHE A 323 -3.67 -6.81 13.98
C PHE A 323 -2.58 -7.33 13.04
N PHE A 324 -2.76 -7.16 11.72
CA PHE A 324 -1.72 -7.45 10.74
C PHE A 324 -0.43 -6.66 11.01
N LEU A 325 -0.53 -5.36 11.30
CA LEU A 325 0.63 -4.54 11.64
C LEU A 325 1.36 -5.04 12.89
N LYS A 326 0.63 -5.39 13.96
CA LYS A 326 1.22 -5.99 15.16
C LYS A 326 1.98 -7.26 14.81
N CYS A 327 1.40 -8.14 14.00
CA CYS A 327 2.03 -9.38 13.57
C CYS A 327 3.30 -9.16 12.74
N ILE A 328 3.28 -8.25 11.77
CA ILE A 328 4.46 -7.99 10.94
C ILE A 328 5.55 -7.28 11.74
N HIS A 329 5.20 -6.41 12.68
CA HIS A 329 6.13 -5.79 13.60
C HIS A 329 6.86 -6.81 14.48
N LEU A 330 6.14 -7.77 15.05
CA LEU A 330 6.75 -8.87 15.81
C LEU A 330 7.72 -9.69 14.96
N TYR A 331 7.35 -9.96 13.70
CA TYR A 331 8.25 -10.62 12.75
C TYR A 331 9.51 -9.80 12.47
N LEU A 332 9.36 -8.51 12.18
CA LEU A 332 10.50 -7.65 11.86
C LEU A 332 11.45 -7.52 13.06
N GLN A 333 10.92 -7.33 14.28
CA GLN A 333 11.72 -7.27 15.51
C GLN A 333 12.50 -8.55 15.77
N LYS A 334 11.89 -9.72 15.50
CA LYS A 334 12.55 -11.01 15.76
C LYS A 334 13.58 -11.37 14.69
N HIS A 335 13.33 -11.01 13.43
CA HIS A 335 14.09 -11.51 12.28
C HIS A 335 14.98 -10.48 11.58
N ASN A 336 14.84 -9.19 11.89
CA ASN A 336 15.73 -8.15 11.41
C ASN A 336 16.28 -7.40 12.63
N LYS A 337 17.45 -7.82 13.11
CA LYS A 337 18.05 -7.31 14.36
C LYS A 337 18.32 -5.79 14.36
N ASP A 338 18.44 -5.20 13.18
CA ASP A 338 18.64 -3.76 13.00
C ASP A 338 17.32 -2.98 12.91
N PHE A 339 16.18 -3.68 12.83
CA PHE A 339 14.87 -3.06 12.70
C PHE A 339 14.31 -2.68 14.08
N THR A 340 14.61 -1.46 14.51
CA THR A 340 14.08 -0.90 15.76
C THR A 340 12.81 -0.13 15.45
N ILE A 341 11.65 -0.73 15.73
CA ILE A 341 10.38 0.02 15.72
C ILE A 341 10.41 0.91 16.96
N GLN A 342 10.21 2.22 16.80
CA GLN A 342 9.94 3.08 17.94
C GLN A 342 8.71 2.52 18.67
N LYS A 343 8.93 2.03 19.89
CA LYS A 343 7.82 1.63 20.77
C LYS A 343 7.00 2.88 21.02
N ASP A 344 5.72 2.84 20.67
CA ASP A 344 4.77 3.89 21.00
C ASP A 344 4.89 4.26 22.49
N GLY A 345 5.06 5.56 22.75
CA GLY A 345 4.76 6.18 24.05
C GLY A 345 3.27 6.17 24.37
#